data_AF-A0A183EYS5-F1
#
_entry.id   AF-A0A183EYS5-F1
#
_cell.length_a   1.000
_cell.length_b   1.000
_cell.length_c   1.000
_cell.angle_alpha   90.00
_cell.angle_beta   90.00
_cell.angle_gamma   90.00
#
_symmetry.space_group_name_H-M   'P 1'
#
loop_
_entity.id
_entity.type
_entity.pdbx_description
1 polymer ?
#
loop_
_entity_poly.entity_id
_entity_poly.type
_entity_poly.pdbx_seq_one_letter_code
_entity_poly.pdbx_strand_id
1 'polypeptide(L)'
;MDVVLSPLRRLDLTEPEMVALKAIIALDPSAANLASESTVLLAAARGSVQNALYAHLSNRLSPAEATSRFGNILLIIASLSVSILIRLLTRISRVGSNE
;
A
#
# COMPACT_ATOMS: atom_id res chain seq x y z
N MET A 1 13.81 12.00 -8.82
CA MET A 1 12.88 11.90 -7.68
C MET A 1 11.43 12.24 -8.10
N ASP A 2 11.21 13.10 -9.11
CA ASP A 2 9.85 13.46 -9.59
C ASP A 2 9.06 12.36 -10.31
N VAL A 3 9.72 11.40 -10.95
CA VAL A 3 9.06 10.37 -11.78
C VAL A 3 8.13 9.45 -10.96
N VAL A 4 8.43 9.27 -9.67
CA VAL A 4 7.74 8.31 -8.78
C VAL A 4 6.61 8.97 -7.98
N LEU A 5 6.69 10.28 -7.74
CA LEU A 5 5.67 11.04 -7.00
C LEU A 5 4.51 11.51 -7.90
N SER A 6 4.75 11.63 -9.21
CA SER A 6 3.72 11.99 -10.20
C SER A 6 2.54 10.99 -10.22
N PRO A 7 2.75 9.67 -10.30
CA PRO A 7 1.66 8.69 -10.27
C PRO A 7 0.81 8.75 -9.00
N LEU A 8 1.46 8.92 -7.83
CA LEU A 8 0.79 9.01 -6.53
C LEU A 8 -0.06 10.29 -6.42
N ARG A 9 0.46 11.44 -6.88
CA ARG A 9 -0.30 12.70 -6.89
C ARG A 9 -1.48 12.67 -7.85
N ARG A 10 -1.38 11.94 -8.96
CA ARG A 10 -2.46 11.84 -9.97
C ARG A 10 -3.63 10.96 -9.54
N LEU A 11 -3.45 10.05 -8.58
CA LEU A 11 -4.50 9.11 -8.19
C LEU A 11 -5.49 9.65 -7.17
N ASP A 12 -5.16 10.80 -6.55
CA ASP A 12 -5.99 11.44 -5.54
C ASP A 12 -6.48 10.41 -4.50
N LEU A 13 -5.52 9.76 -3.84
CA LEU A 13 -5.80 8.70 -2.88
C LEU A 13 -6.51 9.27 -1.68
N THR A 14 -7.65 8.67 -1.34
CA THR A 14 -8.34 8.99 -0.10
C THR A 14 -7.50 8.51 1.10
N GLU A 15 -7.77 9.05 2.29
CA GLU A 15 -7.06 8.63 3.50
C GLU A 15 -7.16 7.11 3.77
N PRO A 16 -8.32 6.44 3.64
CA PRO A 16 -8.42 4.98 3.77
C PRO A 16 -7.56 4.23 2.75
N GLU A 17 -7.54 4.67 1.49
CA GLU A 17 -6.72 4.07 0.44
C GLU A 17 -5.23 4.23 0.73
N MET A 18 -4.82 5.38 1.26
CA MET A 18 -3.44 5.65 1.67
C MET A 18 -3.01 4.79 2.86
N VAL A 19 -3.89 4.58 3.84
CA VAL A 19 -3.61 3.68 4.98
C VAL A 19 -3.48 2.23 4.51
N ALA A 20 -4.40 1.76 3.68
CA ALA A 20 -4.33 0.42 3.10
C ALA A 20 -3.05 0.23 2.27
N LEU A 21 -2.69 1.23 1.47
CA LEU A 21 -1.45 1.24 0.70
C LEU A 21 -0.22 1.02 1.59
N LYS A 22 -0.07 1.83 2.65
CA LYS A 22 1.03 1.72 3.61
C LYS A 22 1.09 0.34 4.26
N ALA A 23 -0.05 -0.22 4.64
CA ALA A 23 -0.13 -1.54 5.24
C ALA A 23 0.26 -2.65 4.25
N ILE A 24 -0.22 -2.61 3.00
CA ILE A 24 0.15 -3.59 1.95
C ILE A 24 1.66 -3.57 1.70
N ILE A 25 2.29 -2.40 1.75
CA ILE A 25 3.73 -2.24 1.60
C ILE A 25 4.49 -2.82 2.78
N ALA A 26 4.08 -2.48 4.00
CA ALA A 26 4.76 -2.89 5.22
C ALA A 26 4.65 -4.41 5.45
N LEU A 27 3.53 -5.02 5.04
CA LEU A 27 3.29 -6.46 5.08
C LEU A 27 4.00 -7.14 3.91
N ASP A 28 5.34 -7.16 3.96
CA ASP A 28 6.18 -7.76 2.93
C ASP A 28 6.65 -9.17 3.35
N PRO A 29 6.08 -10.25 2.77
CA PRO A 29 6.52 -11.62 3.06
C PRO A 29 7.94 -11.92 2.55
N SER A 30 8.51 -11.06 1.70
CA SER A 30 9.86 -11.22 1.14
C SER A 30 10.96 -10.57 1.98
N ALA A 31 10.61 -9.99 3.14
CA ALA A 31 11.61 -9.40 4.04
C ALA A 31 12.64 -10.46 4.49
N ALA A 32 13.91 -10.04 4.55
CA ALA A 32 15.02 -10.93 4.88
C ALA A 32 14.87 -11.55 6.28
N ASN A 33 15.33 -12.80 6.42
CA ASN A 33 15.41 -13.52 7.70
C ASN A 33 14.07 -13.83 8.39
N LEU A 34 12.97 -13.92 7.65
CA LEU A 34 11.70 -14.40 8.18
C LEU A 34 11.67 -15.93 8.28
N ALA A 35 11.08 -16.45 9.36
CA ALA A 35 10.70 -17.85 9.45
C ALA A 35 9.56 -18.15 8.46
N SER A 36 9.49 -19.38 7.94
CA SER A 36 8.47 -19.78 6.96
C SER A 36 7.04 -19.51 7.46
N GLU A 37 6.76 -19.75 8.74
CA GLU A 37 5.48 -19.44 9.36
C GLU A 37 5.16 -17.94 9.34
N SER A 38 6.14 -17.08 9.66
CA SER A 38 5.99 -15.62 9.62
C SER A 38 5.73 -15.12 8.20
N THR A 39 6.36 -15.70 7.19
CA THR A 39 6.10 -15.40 5.78
C THR A 39 4.64 -15.69 5.41
N VAL A 40 4.10 -16.83 5.85
CA VAL A 40 2.70 -17.20 5.60
C VAL A 40 1.74 -16.22 6.30
N LEU A 41 2.01 -15.88 7.56
CA LEU A 41 1.19 -14.93 8.31
C LEU A 41 1.20 -13.53 7.67
N LEU A 42 2.37 -13.05 7.23
CA LEU A 42 2.48 -11.76 6.54
C LEU A 42 1.75 -11.75 5.20
N ALA A 43 1.83 -12.84 4.44
CA ALA A 43 1.08 -12.98 3.18
C ALA A 43 -0.44 -12.96 3.41
N ALA A 44 -0.92 -13.68 4.44
CA ALA A 44 -2.33 -13.70 4.81
C ALA A 44 -2.83 -12.31 5.27
N ALA A 45 -2.05 -11.63 6.11
CA ALA A 45 -2.35 -10.27 6.56
C ALA A 45 -2.40 -9.30 5.37
N ARG A 46 -1.43 -9.38 4.44
CA ARG A 46 -1.40 -8.56 3.23
C ARG A 46 -2.66 -8.77 2.38
N GLY A 47 -3.07 -10.02 2.19
CA GLY A 47 -4.30 -10.38 1.48
C GLY A 47 -5.56 -9.83 2.17
N SER A 48 -5.61 -9.85 3.50
CA SER A 48 -6.72 -9.27 4.26
C SER A 48 -6.88 -7.76 4.02
N VAL A 49 -5.77 -7.01 4.03
CA VAL A 49 -5.79 -5.56 3.73
C VAL A 49 -6.22 -5.29 2.29
N GLN A 50 -5.75 -6.09 1.33
CA GLN A 50 -6.17 -5.98 -0.08
C GLN A 50 -7.68 -6.21 -0.23
N ASN A 51 -8.22 -7.22 0.43
CA ASN A 51 -9.66 -7.50 0.41
C ASN A 51 -10.47 -6.36 1.06
N ALA A 52 -9.99 -5.81 2.18
CA ALA A 52 -10.63 -4.67 2.83
C ALA A 52 -10.62 -3.41 1.94
N LEU A 53 -9.51 -3.15 1.25
CA LEU A 53 -9.42 -2.07 0.27
C LEU A 53 -10.40 -2.28 -0.89
N TYR A 54 -10.47 -3.49 -1.45
CA TYR A 54 -11.42 -3.79 -2.52
C TYR A 54 -12.87 -3.59 -2.06
N ALA A 55 -13.24 -4.10 -0.89
CA ALA A 55 -14.56 -3.91 -0.32
C ALA A 55 -14.90 -2.42 -0.09
N HIS A 56 -13.94 -1.63 0.40
CA HIS A 56 -14.10 -0.18 0.55
C HIS A 56 -14.42 0.51 -0.78
N LEU A 57 -13.72 0.12 -1.85
CA LEU A 57 -13.94 0.66 -3.19
C LEU A 57 -15.28 0.21 -3.79
N SER A 58 -15.62 -1.08 -3.65
CA SER A 58 -16.88 -1.66 -4.14
C SER A 58 -18.12 -1.06 -3.48
N ASN A 59 -18.01 -0.56 -2.25
CA ASN A 59 -19.10 0.14 -1.57
C ASN A 59 -19.35 1.57 -2.09
N ARG A 60 -18.42 2.12 -2.89
CA ARG A 60 -18.42 3.54 -3.32
C ARG A 60 -18.49 3.73 -4.82
N LEU A 61 -18.13 2.70 -5.60
CA LEU A 61 -17.95 2.76 -7.04
C LEU A 61 -18.70 1.61 -7.72
N SER A 62 -18.96 1.74 -9.02
CA SER A 62 -19.46 0.59 -9.78
C SER A 62 -18.41 -0.54 -9.81
N PRO A 63 -18.81 -1.81 -10.03
CA PRO A 63 -17.86 -2.93 -10.04
C PRO A 63 -16.67 -2.75 -11.00
N ALA A 64 -16.91 -2.16 -12.17
CA ALA A 64 -15.87 -1.88 -13.16
C ALA A 64 -14.89 -0.80 -12.67
N GLU A 65 -15.39 0.28 -12.10
CA GLU A 65 -14.59 1.38 -11.54
C GLU A 65 -13.80 0.92 -10.30
N ALA A 66 -14.42 0.15 -9.40
CA ALA A 66 -13.76 -0.40 -8.22
C ALA A 66 -12.58 -1.28 -8.62
N THR A 67 -12.78 -2.17 -9.60
CA THR A 67 -11.74 -3.06 -10.12
C THR A 67 -10.60 -2.27 -10.78
N SER A 68 -10.93 -1.28 -11.60
CA SER A 68 -9.94 -0.41 -12.25
C SER A 68 -9.12 0.39 -11.21
N ARG A 69 -9.79 1.01 -10.24
CA ARG A 69 -9.13 1.81 -9.19
C ARG A 69 -8.26 0.93 -8.29
N PHE A 70 -8.74 -0.24 -7.90
CA PHE A 70 -7.97 -1.22 -7.14
C PHE A 70 -6.70 -1.64 -7.90
N GLY A 71 -6.84 -1.99 -9.19
CA GLY A 71 -5.70 -2.32 -10.05
C GLY A 71 -4.68 -1.20 -10.15
N ASN A 72 -5.13 0.04 -10.35
CA ASN A 72 -4.25 1.21 -10.43
C ASN A 72 -3.45 1.44 -9.13
N ILE A 73 -4.08 1.22 -7.96
CA ILE A 73 -3.40 1.33 -6.66
C ILE A 73 -2.33 0.24 -6.54
N LEU A 74 -2.64 -1.01 -6.88
CA LEU A 74 -1.69 -2.13 -6.81
C LEU A 74 -0.53 -1.97 -7.80
N LEU A 75 -0.80 -1.48 -9.02
CA LEU A 75 0.22 -1.21 -10.02
C LEU A 75 1.23 -0.19 -9.53
N ILE A 76 0.78 0.80 -8.76
CA ILE A 76 1.69 1.76 -8.16
C ILE A 76 2.59 1.12 -7.12
N ILE A 77 2.06 0.25 -6.26
CA ILE A 77 2.89 -0.52 -5.32
C ILE A 77 3.97 -1.30 -6.07
N ALA A 78 3.60 -1.97 -7.16
CA ALA A 78 4.54 -2.74 -7.98
C ALA A 78 5.58 -1.84 -8.67
N SER A 79 5.20 -0.63 -9.09
CA SER A 79 6.09 0.34 -9.75
C SER A 79 7.00 1.11 -8.78
N LEU A 80 6.60 1.21 -7.51
CA LEU A 80 7.38 1.86 -6.46
C LEU A 80 8.50 0.93 -6.03
N SER A 81 9.76 1.32 -6.29
CA SER A 81 10.89 0.57 -5.74
C SER A 81 10.76 0.52 -4.21
N VAL A 82 10.73 -0.69 -3.64
CA VAL A 82 10.60 -0.96 -2.19
C VAL A 82 11.54 -0.06 -1.37
N SER A 83 12.74 0.21 -1.87
CA SER A 83 13.75 1.09 -1.26
C SER A 83 13.33 2.56 -1.12
N ILE A 84 12.55 3.11 -2.06
CA ILE A 84 12.02 4.49 -1.99
C ILE A 84 10.88 4.55 -0.98
N LEU A 85 10.11 3.48 -0.90
CA LEU A 85 8.89 3.39 -0.12
C LEU A 85 9.18 3.24 1.39
N ILE A 86 10.18 2.43 1.75
CA ILE A 86 10.72 2.35 3.12
C ILE A 86 11.26 3.72 3.59
N ARG A 87 11.90 4.49 2.69
CA ARG A 87 12.37 5.86 2.99
C ARG A 87 11.24 6.86 3.19
N LEU A 88 10.09 6.67 2.55
CA LEU A 88 8.90 7.51 2.74
C LEU A 88 8.18 7.16 4.06
N LEU A 89 8.08 5.88 4.41
CA LEU A 89 7.50 5.43 5.68
C LEU A 89 8.32 5.91 6.90
N THR A 90 9.65 5.84 6.82
CA THR A 90 10.55 6.30 7.89
C THR A 90 10.59 7.82 8.06
N ARG A 91 10.35 8.61 7.00
CA ARG A 91 10.23 10.07 7.11
C ARG A 91 8.93 10.53 7.79
N ILE A 92 7.82 9.83 7.57
CA ILE A 92 6.53 10.19 8.19
C ILE A 92 6.55 9.89 9.69
N SER A 93 7.22 8.81 10.12
CA SER A 93 7.38 8.50 11.55
C SER A 93 8.20 9.52 12.34
N ARG A 94 8.98 10.39 11.66
CA ARG A 94 9.87 11.38 12.31
C ARG A 94 9.23 12.76 12.49
N VAL A 95 8.03 12.97 11.93
CA VAL A 95 7.30 14.25 12.03
C VAL A 95 6.40 14.32 13.28
N GLY A 96 6.22 13.21 14.01
CA GLY A 96 5.40 13.15 15.23
C GLY A 96 6.16 13.03 16.55
N SER A 97 7.46 13.36 16.59
CA SER A 97 8.28 13.25 17.83
C SER A 97 8.86 14.59 18.29
N ASN A 98 8.15 15.68 18.03
CA ASN A 98 8.52 17.00 18.54
C ASN A 98 7.28 17.73 19.08
N GLU A 99 6.62 17.09 20.04
CA GLU A 99 5.75 17.72 21.04
C GLU A 99 6.02 17.06 22.39
#